data_AF-A0A563W5L1-F1
#
_entry.id   AF-A0A563W5L1-F1
#
_cell.length_a   1.000
_cell.length_b   1.000
_cell.length_c   1.000
_cell.angle_alpha   90.00
_cell.angle_beta   90.00
_cell.angle_gamma   90.00
#
_symmetry.space_group_name_H-M   'P 1'
#
loop_
_entity.id
_entity.type
_entity.pdbx_description
1 polymer ?
#
loop_
_entity_poly.entity_id
_entity_poly.type
_entity_poly.pdbx_seq_one_letter_code
_entity_poly.pdbx_strand_id
1 'polypeptide(L)' 'MKKWKLKYPKQCQKCPWKKSTNPFNIPDRYSEEAHRELGKTIADEIPIEEQLQAMTTEKTMFSMACHKSTEQERYYCIG' A
#
# COMPACT_ATOMS: atom_id res chain seq x y z
N MET A 1 -13.92 19.62 13.21
CA MET A 1 -13.76 18.51 12.25
C MET A 1 -12.62 17.61 12.73
N LYS A 2 -12.80 16.28 12.76
CA LYS A 2 -11.70 15.35 13.12
C LYS A 2 -10.76 15.24 11.91
N LYS A 3 -9.45 15.48 12.12
CA LYS A 3 -8.44 15.18 11.10
C LYS A 3 -8.41 13.66 10.87
N TRP A 4 -8.57 13.25 9.62
CA TRP A 4 -8.42 11.86 9.23
C TRP A 4 -6.95 11.47 9.27
N LYS A 5 -6.65 10.22 9.65
CA LYS A 5 -5.28 9.68 9.68
C LYS A 5 -5.29 8.22 9.25
N LEU A 6 -4.22 7.80 8.59
CA LEU A 6 -3.98 6.38 8.32
C LEU A 6 -3.81 5.62 9.64
N LYS A 7 -4.62 4.57 9.82
CA LYS A 7 -4.53 3.68 10.99
C LYS A 7 -3.33 2.73 10.89
N TYR A 8 -2.95 2.35 9.66
CA TYR A 8 -1.83 1.47 9.37
C TYR A 8 -0.96 2.09 8.26
N PRO A 9 -0.01 2.97 8.59
CA PRO A 9 0.82 3.60 7.55
C PRO A 9 1.72 2.56 6.86
N LYS A 10 2.21 1.56 7.59
CA LYS A 10 3.14 0.53 7.08
C LYS A 10 2.53 -0.86 6.94
N GLN A 11 3.05 -1.67 6.02
CA GLN A 11 2.73 -3.08 5.90
C GLN A 11 3.12 -3.83 7.18
N CYS A 12 2.16 -4.53 7.77
CA CYS A 12 2.44 -5.30 8.99
C CYS A 12 3.22 -6.58 8.67
N GLN A 13 3.78 -7.21 9.70
CA GLN A 13 4.59 -8.44 9.53
C GLN A 13 3.86 -9.58 8.81
N LYS A 14 2.53 -9.67 8.97
CA LYS A 14 1.68 -10.70 8.37
C LYS A 14 1.03 -10.28 7.04
N CYS A 15 1.45 -9.16 6.45
CA CYS A 15 0.89 -8.71 5.18
C CYS A 15 1.14 -9.75 4.08
N PRO A 16 0.09 -10.25 3.39
CA PRO A 16 0.26 -11.21 2.31
C PRO A 16 0.93 -10.55 1.10
N TRP A 17 0.70 -9.26 0.87
CA TRP A 17 1.24 -8.52 -0.28
C TRP A 17 2.56 -7.81 0.05
N LYS A 18 3.51 -8.52 0.66
CA LYS A 18 4.88 -8.01 0.80
C LYS A 18 5.71 -8.41 -0.40
N LYS A 19 6.72 -7.62 -0.75
CA LYS A 19 7.73 -8.03 -1.74
C LYS A 19 8.37 -9.38 -1.44
N SER A 20 8.60 -9.67 -0.16
CA SER A 20 9.17 -10.93 0.30
C SER A 20 8.21 -12.13 0.21
N THR A 21 6.92 -11.89 0.00
CA THR A 21 5.95 -12.98 -0.17
C THR A 21 6.15 -13.61 -1.55
N ASN A 22 6.12 -14.94 -1.60
CA ASN A 22 6.04 -15.64 -2.88
C ASN A 22 4.64 -15.40 -3.51
N PRO A 23 4.53 -14.74 -4.68
CA PRO A 23 3.24 -14.43 -5.28
C PRO A 23 2.41 -15.68 -5.61
N PHE A 24 3.05 -16.82 -5.89
CA PHE A 24 2.35 -18.09 -6.13
C PHE A 24 1.64 -18.66 -4.90
N ASN A 25 1.96 -18.17 -3.71
CA ASN A 25 1.30 -18.56 -2.45
C ASN A 25 0.14 -17.62 -2.08
N ILE A 26 -0.08 -16.54 -2.83
CA ILE A 26 -1.15 -15.58 -2.56
C ILE A 26 -2.44 -16.08 -3.25
N PRO A 27 -3.54 -16.28 -2.51
CA PRO A 27 -4.79 -16.78 -3.07
C PRO A 27 -5.45 -15.77 -4.04
N ASP A 28 -6.48 -16.23 -4.74
CA ASP A 28 -7.40 -15.39 -5.53
C ASP A 28 -6.78 -14.61 -6.71
N ARG A 29 -5.96 -15.28 -7.52
CA ARG A 29 -5.43 -14.76 -8.80
C ARG A 29 -4.58 -13.50 -8.66
N TYR A 30 -3.93 -13.30 -7.51
CA TYR A 30 -2.90 -12.27 -7.39
C TYR A 30 -1.81 -12.51 -8.44
N SER A 31 -1.62 -11.55 -9.35
CA SER A 31 -0.72 -11.73 -10.48
C SER A 31 0.73 -11.40 -10.10
N GLU A 32 1.69 -12.09 -10.74
CA GLU A 32 3.11 -11.72 -10.64
C GLU A 32 3.36 -10.27 -11.07
N GLU A 33 2.58 -9.76 -12.02
CA GLU A 33 2.66 -8.38 -12.45
C GLU A 33 2.31 -7.41 -11.31
N ALA A 34 1.18 -7.63 -10.63
CA ALA A 34 0.81 -6.84 -9.46
C ALA A 34 1.89 -6.92 -8.36
N HIS A 35 2.51 -8.09 -8.19
CA HIS A 35 3.62 -8.27 -7.25
C HIS A 35 4.85 -7.44 -7.61
N ARG A 36 5.22 -7.42 -8.91
CA ARG A 36 6.34 -6.60 -9.41
C ARG A 36 6.07 -5.11 -9.24
N GLU A 37 4.84 -4.68 -9.46
CA GLU A 37 4.45 -3.27 -9.36
C GLU A 37 4.27 -2.77 -7.92
N LEU A 38 4.24 -3.68 -6.94
CA LEU A 38 4.08 -3.34 -5.52
C LEU A 38 5.07 -2.26 -5.04
N GLY A 39 6.29 -2.22 -5.58
CA GLY A 39 7.27 -1.21 -5.16
C GLY A 39 6.86 0.23 -5.52
N LYS A 40 6.03 0.42 -6.54
CA LYS A 40 5.52 1.75 -6.93
C LYS A 40 4.46 2.29 -5.96
N THR A 41 4.00 1.46 -5.00
CA THR A 41 2.98 1.84 -4.02
C THR A 41 3.53 1.89 -2.59
N ILE A 42 4.79 1.47 -2.38
CA ILE A 42 5.48 1.53 -1.09
C ILE A 42 6.20 2.87 -0.99
N ALA A 43 5.76 3.72 -0.07
CA ALA A 43 6.28 5.06 0.13
C ALA A 43 7.81 5.06 0.37
N ASP A 44 8.32 4.13 1.18
CA ASP A 44 9.75 4.03 1.49
C ASP A 44 10.61 3.66 0.26
N GLU A 45 10.02 3.28 -0.87
CA GLU A 45 10.72 2.92 -2.11
C GLU A 45 10.53 3.92 -3.26
N ILE A 46 9.72 4.95 -3.05
CA ILE A 46 9.49 6.03 -4.00
C ILE A 46 10.46 7.17 -3.66
N PRO A 47 11.11 7.83 -4.65
CA PRO A 47 11.97 8.98 -4.38
C PRO A 47 11.29 10.08 -3.56
N ILE A 48 12.01 10.70 -2.63
CA ILE A 48 11.47 11.74 -1.73
C ILE A 48 10.88 12.91 -2.52
N GLU A 49 11.47 13.26 -3.67
CA GLU A 49 10.99 14.32 -4.55
C GLU A 49 9.60 13.99 -5.11
N GLU A 50 9.35 12.73 -5.45
CA GLU A 50 8.06 12.26 -5.95
C GLU A 50 7.01 12.22 -4.82
N GLN A 51 7.42 11.82 -3.61
CA GLN A 51 6.57 11.90 -2.42
C GLN A 51 6.16 13.35 -2.10
N LEU A 52 7.12 14.28 -2.13
CA LEU A 52 6.88 15.70 -1.86
C LEU A 52 6.01 16.35 -2.95
N GLN A 53 6.19 15.97 -4.21
CA GLN A 53 5.28 16.39 -5.28
C GLN A 53 3.84 15.93 -5.00
N ALA A 54 3.62 14.69 -4.55
CA ALA A 54 2.29 14.21 -4.18
C ALA A 54 1.68 14.95 -2.97
N MET A 55 2.50 15.61 -2.14
CA MET A 55 2.03 16.44 -1.03
C MET A 55 1.75 17.91 -1.39
N THR A 56 2.29 18.38 -2.52
CA THR A 56 2.28 19.81 -2.89
C THR A 56 1.57 20.11 -4.20
N THR A 57 1.29 19.09 -5.00
CA THR A 57 0.58 19.17 -6.28
C THR A 57 -0.68 18.30 -6.24
N GLU A 58 -1.56 18.39 -7.24
CA GLU A 58 -2.71 17.48 -7.40
C GLU A 58 -2.32 16.02 -7.71
N LYS A 59 -1.01 15.66 -7.65
CA LYS A 59 -0.58 14.27 -7.81
C LYS A 59 -1.09 13.41 -6.66
N THR A 60 -1.76 12.32 -7.02
CA THR A 60 -2.27 11.33 -6.09
C THR A 60 -1.15 10.46 -5.53
N MET A 61 -1.03 10.38 -4.20
CA MET A 61 -0.22 9.34 -3.55
C MET A 61 -0.93 7.99 -3.70
N PHE A 62 -0.20 6.95 -4.09
CA PHE A 62 -0.76 5.60 -4.14
C PHE A 62 -0.96 5.06 -2.72
N SER A 63 -2.12 4.43 -2.49
CA SER A 63 -2.40 3.69 -1.27
C SER A 63 -2.83 2.28 -1.61
N MET A 64 -2.47 1.34 -0.74
CA MET A 64 -2.84 -0.06 -0.85
C MET A 64 -3.99 -0.37 0.11
N ALA A 65 -4.88 -1.26 -0.32
CA ALA A 65 -5.82 -1.91 0.59
C ALA A 65 -5.05 -2.73 1.64
N CYS A 66 -5.51 -2.70 2.89
CA CYS A 66 -4.93 -3.51 3.96
C CYS A 66 -5.71 -4.82 4.11
N HIS A 67 -5.01 -5.96 4.30
CA HIS A 67 -5.64 -7.28 4.50
C HIS A 67 -6.42 -7.40 5.82
N LYS A 68 -6.29 -6.40 6.70
CA LYS A 68 -7.09 -6.28 7.93
C LYS A 68 -8.44 -5.61 7.69
N SER A 69 -8.70 -5.12 6.47
CA SER A 69 -10.00 -4.57 6.12
C SER A 69 -11.07 -5.64 6.31
N THR A 70 -12.21 -5.23 6.83
CA THR A 70 -13.40 -6.09 6.97
C THR A 70 -14.52 -5.55 6.09
N GLU A 71 -15.65 -6.24 6.04
CA GLU A 71 -16.84 -5.75 5.34
C GLU A 71 -17.37 -4.43 5.94
N GLN A 72 -17.14 -4.22 7.24
CA GLN A 72 -17.61 -3.03 7.96
C GLN A 72 -16.64 -1.86 7.89
N GLU A 73 -15.32 -2.11 7.76
CA GLU A 73 -14.31 -1.05 7.74
C GLU A 73 -13.17 -1.35 6.77
N ARG A 74 -12.93 -0.40 5.87
CA ARG A 74 -11.80 -0.43 4.93
C ARG A 74 -10.60 0.28 5.52
N TYR A 75 -9.46 -0.39 5.47
CA TYR A 75 -8.19 0.16 5.90
C TYR A 75 -7.22 0.28 4.71
N TYR A 76 -6.36 1.29 4.81
CA TYR A 76 -5.36 1.60 3.80
C TYR A 76 -3.97 1.67 4.44
N CYS A 77 -2.94 1.36 3.66
CA CYS A 77 -1.54 1.55 4.01
C CYS A 77 -0.75 2.07 2.80
N ILE A 78 0.46 2.58 3.05
CA ILE A 78 1.34 3.13 2.02
C ILE A 78 2.66 2.35 1.95
N GLY A 79 2.69 1.10 2.41
CA GLY A 79 3.91 0.28 2.38
C GLY A 79 4.63 0.20 3.71
#